data_AF-A0A8J6RXH2-F1
#
_entry.id   AF-A0A8J6RXH2-F1
#
_cell.length_a   1.000
_cell.length_b   1.000
_cell.length_c   1.000
_cell.angle_alpha   90.00
_cell.angle_beta   90.00
_cell.angle_gamma   90.00
#
_symmetry.space_group_name_H-M   'P 1'
#
loop_
_entity.id
_entity.type
_entity.pdbx_description
1 polymer ?
#
loop_
_entity_poly.entity_id
_entity_poly.type
_entity_poly.pdbx_seq_one_letter_code
_entity_poly.pdbx_strand_id
1 'polypeptide(L)'
;MVEQLLQRLDALLQEKWSSFYEMLLPGLSSEQIQSFESALDVDLPEEFKLFYQWKNGHSNSKYKPLWYNRSLMNVEAILQNWTETNELLELGEFEEPNWWNPRWIPFAENGGGDYYVLDLAGSFGGQAGQVIEFWHNDADRHIYFDSFSKWLKTIVLAIERGYQNYSGNYRGKDAEAFNLAEEDSRIFEQAYADINPGFPLIHTADEEVSGV
;
A
#
# COMPACT_ATOMS: atom_id res chain seq x y z
N MET A 1 8.77 15.22 -8.87
CA MET A 1 8.24 14.20 -9.81
C MET A 1 8.48 12.82 -9.20
N VAL A 2 7.73 11.79 -9.58
CA VAL A 2 7.77 10.47 -8.93
C VAL A 2 9.14 9.81 -9.08
N GLU A 3 9.81 10.00 -10.21
CA GLU A 3 11.15 9.51 -10.48
C GLU A 3 12.18 10.04 -9.46
N GLN A 4 12.03 11.30 -9.03
CA GLN A 4 12.89 11.88 -7.99
C GLN A 4 12.60 11.26 -6.61
N LEU A 5 11.35 10.91 -6.32
CA LEU A 5 11.01 10.17 -5.09
C LEU A 5 11.58 8.76 -5.12
N LEU A 6 11.49 8.07 -6.27
CA LEU A 6 12.05 6.73 -6.45
C LEU A 6 13.58 6.74 -6.32
N GLN A 7 14.29 7.70 -6.91
CA GLN A 7 15.74 7.86 -6.74
C GLN A 7 16.14 8.06 -5.27
N ARG A 8 15.36 8.87 -4.53
CA ARG A 8 15.61 9.09 -3.10
C ARG A 8 15.32 7.82 -2.29
N LEU A 9 14.18 7.17 -2.55
CA LEU A 9 13.82 5.91 -1.90
C LEU A 9 14.89 4.85 -2.13
N ASP A 10 15.34 4.69 -3.38
CA ASP A 10 16.38 3.74 -3.78
C ASP A 10 17.68 3.94 -3.00
N ALA A 11 18.16 5.19 -2.91
CA ALA A 11 19.35 5.53 -2.14
C ALA A 11 19.17 5.28 -0.63
N LEU A 12 18.03 5.70 -0.07
CA LEU A 12 17.71 5.52 1.36
C LEU A 12 17.66 4.05 1.75
N LEU A 13 16.99 3.22 0.95
CA LEU A 13 16.88 1.78 1.23
C LEU A 13 18.22 1.07 1.10
N GLN A 14 19.06 1.42 0.11
CA GLN A 14 20.40 0.86 0.00
C GLN A 14 21.31 1.23 1.18
N GLU A 15 21.25 2.49 1.63
CA GLU A 15 22.09 2.99 2.72
C GLU A 15 21.63 2.48 4.09
N LYS A 16 20.33 2.58 4.37
CA LYS A 16 19.79 2.36 5.72
C LYS A 16 19.26 0.96 5.90
N TRP A 17 18.62 0.39 4.87
CA TRP A 17 17.87 -0.86 4.95
C TRP A 17 18.36 -1.90 3.92
N SER A 18 19.67 -2.09 3.80
CA SER A 18 20.27 -2.99 2.79
C SER A 18 19.66 -4.40 2.79
N SER A 19 19.43 -4.98 3.96
CA SER A 19 18.80 -6.31 4.09
C SER A 19 17.33 -6.35 3.63
N PHE A 20 16.63 -5.22 3.63
CA PHE A 20 15.31 -5.09 3.02
C PHE A 20 15.47 -4.94 1.50
N TYR A 21 16.38 -4.06 1.07
CA TYR A 21 16.62 -3.77 -0.34
C TYR A 21 16.99 -5.02 -1.16
N GLU A 22 17.82 -5.91 -0.59
CA GLU A 22 18.19 -7.19 -1.21
C GLU A 22 17.01 -8.16 -1.42
N MET A 23 15.89 -7.96 -0.72
CA MET A 23 14.70 -8.79 -0.87
C MET A 23 13.76 -8.28 -1.97
N LEU A 24 13.96 -7.05 -2.44
CA LEU A 24 13.14 -6.47 -3.51
C LEU A 24 13.45 -7.13 -4.84
N LEU A 25 12.40 -7.57 -5.53
CA LEU A 25 12.52 -8.15 -6.85
C LEU A 25 12.94 -7.08 -7.86
N PRO A 26 13.65 -7.46 -8.93
CA PRO A 26 13.96 -6.55 -10.03
C PRO A 26 12.69 -5.86 -10.55
N GLY A 27 12.85 -4.62 -11.00
CA GLY A 27 11.76 -3.88 -11.64
C GLY A 27 11.29 -4.52 -12.94
N LEU A 28 10.05 -4.23 -13.30
CA LEU A 28 9.40 -4.76 -14.50
C LEU A 28 9.78 -3.99 -15.76
N SER A 29 9.81 -4.68 -16.90
CA SER A 29 9.88 -4.04 -18.22
C SER A 29 8.54 -3.43 -18.63
N SER A 30 8.54 -2.56 -19.63
CA SER A 30 7.30 -1.97 -20.18
C SER A 30 6.34 -3.04 -20.71
N GLU A 31 6.85 -4.13 -21.31
CA GLU A 31 6.02 -5.25 -21.78
C GLU A 31 5.39 -6.03 -20.63
N GLN A 32 6.12 -6.20 -19.51
CA GLN A 32 5.57 -6.83 -18.31
C GLN A 32 4.49 -5.96 -17.66
N ILE A 33 4.69 -4.64 -17.61
CA ILE A 33 3.65 -3.70 -17.15
C ILE A 33 2.41 -3.76 -18.05
N GLN A 34 2.58 -3.73 -19.37
CA GLN A 34 1.44 -3.84 -20.30
C GLN A 34 0.68 -5.16 -20.14
N SER A 35 1.41 -6.26 -19.90
CA SER A 35 0.79 -7.57 -19.65
C SER A 35 0.01 -7.58 -18.33
N PHE A 36 0.53 -6.91 -17.30
CA PHE A 36 -0.13 -6.75 -16.01
C PHE A 36 -1.39 -5.88 -16.10
N GLU A 37 -1.35 -4.74 -16.78
CA GLU A 37 -2.53 -3.91 -17.10
C GLU A 37 -3.60 -4.72 -17.83
N SER A 38 -3.19 -5.50 -18.84
CA SER A 38 -4.11 -6.34 -19.62
C SER A 38 -4.75 -7.44 -18.77
N ALA A 39 -4.04 -7.99 -17.79
CA ALA A 39 -4.55 -9.02 -16.90
C ALA A 39 -5.56 -8.48 -15.88
N LEU A 40 -5.42 -7.21 -15.47
CA LEU A 40 -6.36 -6.50 -14.60
C LEU A 40 -7.54 -5.86 -15.36
N ASP A 41 -7.45 -5.75 -16.69
CA ASP A 41 -8.37 -4.99 -17.55
C ASP A 41 -8.50 -3.51 -17.11
N VAL A 42 -7.36 -2.87 -16.79
CA VAL A 42 -7.30 -1.45 -16.38
C VAL A 42 -6.10 -0.73 -16.99
N ASP A 43 -6.23 0.59 -17.13
CA ASP A 43 -5.09 1.48 -17.35
C ASP A 43 -4.54 1.94 -15.99
N LEU A 44 -3.28 1.62 -15.69
CA LEU A 44 -2.64 2.01 -14.43
C LEU A 44 -2.08 3.43 -14.49
N PRO A 45 -2.19 4.23 -13.41
CA PRO A 45 -1.54 5.53 -13.30
C PRO A 45 -0.03 5.43 -13.54
N GLU A 46 0.54 6.44 -14.20
CA GLU A 46 1.96 6.47 -14.59
C GLU A 46 2.89 6.30 -13.39
N GLU A 47 2.55 6.93 -12.27
CA GLU A 47 3.30 6.82 -11.03
C GLU A 47 3.38 5.40 -10.46
N PHE A 48 2.32 4.62 -10.65
CA PHE A 48 2.25 3.25 -10.17
C PHE A 48 3.09 2.33 -11.07
N LYS A 49 3.02 2.54 -12.39
CA LYS A 49 3.88 1.84 -13.36
C LYS A 49 5.35 2.11 -13.09
N LEU A 50 5.74 3.37 -12.90
CA LEU A 50 7.12 3.76 -12.58
C LEU A 50 7.62 3.09 -11.28
N PHE A 51 6.76 2.95 -10.27
CA PHE A 51 7.11 2.27 -9.02
C PHE A 51 7.43 0.79 -9.25
N TYR A 52 6.60 0.07 -10.01
CA TYR A 52 6.83 -1.34 -10.32
C TYR A 52 7.93 -1.58 -11.37
N GLN A 53 8.22 -0.59 -12.23
CA GLN A 53 9.41 -0.58 -13.09
C GLN A 53 10.71 -0.35 -12.30
N TRP A 54 10.65 0.29 -11.12
CA TRP A 54 11.78 0.39 -10.22
C TRP A 54 12.03 -0.94 -9.49
N LYS A 55 11.02 -1.48 -8.80
CA LYS A 55 11.08 -2.76 -8.08
C LYS A 55 9.71 -3.45 -8.07
N ASN A 56 9.68 -4.76 -8.33
CA ASN A 56 8.46 -5.56 -8.31
C ASN A 56 8.13 -6.09 -6.90
N GLY A 57 8.09 -5.22 -5.88
CA GLY A 57 7.81 -5.62 -4.50
C GLY A 57 8.75 -6.71 -3.96
N HIS A 58 8.24 -7.56 -3.06
CA HIS A 58 9.00 -8.68 -2.48
C HIS A 58 8.55 -10.03 -3.00
N SER A 59 9.40 -11.05 -2.83
CA SER A 59 9.02 -12.45 -3.06
C SER A 59 7.96 -12.94 -2.05
N ASN A 60 6.98 -13.70 -2.52
CA ASN A 60 5.93 -14.34 -1.72
C ASN A 60 6.47 -15.25 -0.61
N SER A 61 7.73 -15.68 -0.70
CA SER A 61 8.37 -16.54 0.31
C SER A 61 8.91 -15.77 1.53
N LYS A 62 8.92 -14.44 1.49
CA LYS A 62 9.54 -13.59 2.51
C LYS A 62 8.65 -12.39 2.82
N TYR A 63 7.87 -12.49 3.89
CA TYR A 63 7.17 -11.34 4.45
C TYR A 63 8.19 -10.40 5.13
N LYS A 64 8.28 -9.16 4.64
CA LYS A 64 9.05 -8.10 5.29
C LYS A 64 8.37 -6.75 5.08
N PRO A 65 7.80 -6.15 6.14
CA PRO A 65 7.10 -4.89 6.02
C PRO A 65 8.01 -3.73 5.63
N LEU A 66 7.49 -2.82 4.81
CA LEU A 66 8.11 -1.54 4.47
C LEU A 66 7.69 -0.45 5.47
N TRP A 67 6.40 -0.42 5.85
CA TRP A 67 5.86 0.45 6.90
C TRP A 67 4.87 -0.33 7.76
N TYR A 68 4.91 -0.12 9.07
CA TYR A 68 4.20 -0.92 10.07
C TYR A 68 4.23 -2.43 9.76
N ASN A 69 3.07 -3.03 9.54
CA ASN A 69 2.88 -4.43 9.14
C ASN A 69 2.50 -4.57 7.66
N ARG A 70 2.84 -3.62 6.78
CA ARG A 70 2.53 -3.69 5.35
C ARG A 70 3.76 -4.02 4.51
N SER A 71 3.70 -5.16 3.82
CA SER A 71 4.70 -5.62 2.85
C SER A 71 4.25 -5.29 1.42
N LEU A 72 5.17 -4.86 0.57
CA LEU A 72 4.89 -4.62 -0.85
C LEU A 72 4.67 -5.94 -1.58
N MET A 73 3.55 -6.05 -2.29
CA MET A 73 3.25 -7.18 -3.17
C MET A 73 4.03 -7.05 -4.48
N ASN A 74 4.46 -8.19 -5.04
CA ASN A 74 4.80 -8.29 -6.46
C ASN A 74 3.53 -8.43 -7.31
N VAL A 75 3.61 -8.15 -8.61
CA VAL A 75 2.44 -8.16 -9.49
C VAL A 75 1.72 -9.51 -9.56
N GLU A 76 2.43 -10.63 -9.38
CA GLU A 76 1.81 -11.95 -9.32
C GLU A 76 0.90 -12.09 -8.10
N ALA A 77 1.35 -11.63 -6.92
CA ALA A 77 0.54 -11.61 -5.69
C ALA A 77 -0.63 -10.62 -5.79
N ILE A 78 -0.43 -9.47 -6.46
CA ILE A 78 -1.52 -8.51 -6.73
C ILE A 78 -2.61 -9.17 -7.56
N LEU A 79 -2.24 -9.79 -8.68
CA LEU A 79 -3.20 -10.48 -9.56
C LEU A 79 -3.93 -11.59 -8.82
N GLN A 80 -3.22 -12.39 -8.04
CA GLN A 80 -3.82 -13.48 -7.27
C GLN A 80 -4.85 -12.93 -6.27
N ASN A 81 -4.44 -12.04 -5.37
CA ASN A 81 -5.32 -11.50 -4.33
C ASN A 81 -6.51 -10.73 -4.93
N TRP A 82 -6.28 -9.97 -6.01
CA TRP A 82 -7.34 -9.28 -6.73
C TRP A 82 -8.34 -10.25 -7.36
N THR A 83 -7.86 -11.31 -8.01
CA THR A 83 -8.72 -12.34 -8.63
C THR A 83 -9.56 -13.05 -7.57
N GLU A 84 -8.93 -13.55 -6.52
CA GLU A 84 -9.61 -14.25 -5.42
C GLU A 84 -10.67 -13.36 -4.76
N THR A 85 -10.37 -12.07 -4.55
CA THR A 85 -11.33 -11.14 -3.93
C THR A 85 -12.49 -10.80 -4.87
N ASN A 86 -12.25 -10.69 -6.18
CA ASN A 86 -13.33 -10.52 -7.16
C ASN A 86 -14.21 -11.78 -7.28
N GLU A 87 -13.64 -12.97 -7.20
CA GLU A 87 -14.42 -14.22 -7.16
C GLU A 87 -15.36 -14.25 -5.94
N LEU A 88 -14.88 -13.80 -4.76
CA LEU A 88 -15.74 -13.65 -3.58
C LEU A 88 -16.88 -12.65 -3.79
N LEU A 89 -16.61 -11.53 -4.47
CA LEU A 89 -17.64 -10.56 -4.86
C LEU A 89 -18.68 -11.18 -5.81
N GLU A 90 -18.24 -11.91 -6.83
CA GLU A 90 -19.12 -12.59 -7.79
C GLU A 90 -19.98 -13.68 -7.14
N LEU A 91 -19.44 -14.37 -6.14
CA LEU A 91 -20.16 -15.36 -5.34
C LEU A 91 -21.14 -14.74 -4.33
N GLY A 92 -21.08 -13.42 -4.12
CA GLY A 92 -21.93 -12.71 -3.17
C GLY A 92 -21.56 -12.97 -1.71
N GLU A 93 -20.28 -13.23 -1.43
CA GLU A 93 -19.77 -13.49 -0.07
C GLU A 93 -19.63 -12.20 0.77
N PHE A 94 -19.85 -11.03 0.16
CA PHE A 94 -19.83 -9.74 0.86
C PHE A 94 -21.25 -9.26 1.16
N GLU A 95 -21.49 -8.92 2.43
CA GLU A 95 -22.82 -8.48 2.90
C GLU A 95 -23.15 -7.05 2.44
N GLU A 96 -22.14 -6.17 2.36
CA GLU A 96 -22.31 -4.75 2.04
C GLU A 96 -21.96 -4.39 0.59
N PRO A 97 -22.70 -3.46 -0.04
CA PRO A 97 -22.54 -3.14 -1.46
C PRO A 97 -21.17 -2.52 -1.79
N ASN A 98 -20.56 -1.77 -0.87
CA ASN A 98 -19.26 -1.13 -1.08
C ASN A 98 -18.12 -1.88 -0.38
N TRP A 99 -18.29 -3.18 -0.11
CA TRP A 99 -17.26 -3.98 0.56
C TRP A 99 -15.97 -4.08 -0.26
N TRP A 100 -16.11 -4.35 -1.55
CA TRP A 100 -15.01 -4.47 -2.51
C TRP A 100 -15.40 -3.86 -3.85
N ASN A 101 -14.43 -3.28 -4.56
CA ASN A 101 -14.61 -2.77 -5.91
C ASN A 101 -13.56 -3.42 -6.84
N PRO A 102 -13.94 -3.99 -8.00
CA PRO A 102 -12.98 -4.57 -8.94
C PRO A 102 -11.92 -3.59 -9.46
N ARG A 103 -12.14 -2.28 -9.35
CA ARG A 103 -11.16 -1.23 -9.69
C ARG A 103 -10.19 -0.89 -8.55
N TRP A 104 -10.23 -1.63 -7.44
CA TRP A 104 -9.25 -1.52 -6.34
C TRP A 104 -8.12 -2.51 -6.55
N ILE A 105 -6.91 -2.00 -6.78
CA ILE A 105 -5.74 -2.82 -7.06
C ILE A 105 -4.91 -2.95 -5.78
N PRO A 106 -4.88 -4.12 -5.12
CA PRO A 106 -4.06 -4.29 -3.92
C PRO A 106 -2.57 -4.14 -4.28
N PHE A 107 -1.80 -3.48 -3.42
CA PHE A 107 -0.35 -3.31 -3.66
C PHE A 107 0.50 -3.55 -2.42
N ALA A 108 -0.12 -3.62 -1.24
CA ALA A 108 0.53 -4.05 -0.02
C ALA A 108 -0.40 -4.82 0.92
N GLU A 109 0.16 -5.74 1.68
CA GLU A 109 -0.56 -6.68 2.56
C GLU A 109 0.05 -6.78 3.94
N ASN A 110 -0.77 -7.25 4.89
CA ASN A 110 -0.29 -7.72 6.19
C ASN A 110 -0.16 -9.25 6.31
N GLY A 111 -0.43 -10.00 5.23
CA GLY A 111 -0.42 -11.47 5.22
C GLY A 111 -1.66 -12.12 5.88
N GLY A 112 -2.66 -11.32 6.25
CA GLY A 112 -3.91 -11.75 6.88
C GLY A 112 -5.16 -11.39 6.08
N GLY A 113 -5.03 -11.01 4.80
CA GLY A 113 -6.15 -10.61 3.93
C GLY A 113 -6.46 -9.11 3.94
N ASP A 114 -5.73 -8.29 4.69
CA ASP A 114 -5.91 -6.84 4.69
C ASP A 114 -4.93 -6.15 3.74
N TYR A 115 -5.44 -5.18 2.98
CA TYR A 115 -4.70 -4.56 1.89
C TYR A 115 -4.62 -3.05 2.02
N TYR A 116 -3.55 -2.47 1.48
CA TYR A 116 -3.64 -1.14 0.90
C TYR A 116 -3.92 -1.32 -0.59
N VAL A 117 -4.95 -0.65 -1.08
CA VAL A 117 -5.40 -0.72 -2.47
C VAL A 117 -5.25 0.64 -3.16
N LEU A 118 -4.85 0.61 -4.42
CA LEU A 118 -4.95 1.74 -5.34
C LEU A 118 -6.37 1.76 -5.90
N ASP A 119 -7.14 2.78 -5.57
CA ASP A 119 -8.51 2.93 -6.03
C ASP A 119 -8.57 3.69 -7.35
N LEU A 120 -8.93 2.98 -8.43
CA LEU A 120 -9.09 3.55 -9.77
C LEU A 120 -10.52 4.00 -10.10
N ALA A 121 -11.45 3.88 -9.15
CA ALA A 121 -12.85 4.31 -9.30
C ALA A 121 -13.11 5.70 -8.69
N GLY A 122 -12.31 6.12 -7.70
CA GLY A 122 -12.62 7.31 -6.91
C GLY A 122 -13.79 7.07 -5.97
N SER A 123 -13.75 5.94 -5.28
CA SER A 123 -14.75 5.49 -4.33
C SER A 123 -14.98 6.50 -3.20
N PHE A 124 -16.17 6.42 -2.59
CA PHE A 124 -16.60 7.25 -1.45
C PHE A 124 -16.57 8.77 -1.73
N GLY A 125 -16.82 9.17 -2.98
CA GLY A 125 -16.77 10.57 -3.40
C GLY A 125 -15.34 11.14 -3.49
N GLY A 126 -14.34 10.26 -3.47
CA GLY A 126 -12.93 10.60 -3.62
C GLY A 126 -12.51 10.76 -5.08
N GLN A 127 -11.26 10.43 -5.38
CA GLN A 127 -10.68 10.58 -6.72
C GLN A 127 -9.90 9.33 -7.16
N ALA A 128 -9.92 9.04 -8.46
CA ALA A 128 -9.13 7.94 -9.01
C ALA A 128 -7.62 8.16 -8.74
N GLY A 129 -6.94 7.08 -8.35
CA GLY A 129 -5.54 7.08 -7.94
C GLY A 129 -5.31 7.25 -6.43
N GLN A 130 -6.38 7.39 -5.63
CA GLN A 130 -6.29 7.43 -4.17
C GLN A 130 -5.92 6.06 -3.58
N VAL A 131 -5.54 6.04 -2.32
CA VAL A 131 -5.13 4.83 -1.59
C VAL A 131 -6.04 4.61 -0.41
N ILE A 132 -6.69 3.44 -0.42
CA ILE A 132 -7.65 2.99 0.61
C ILE A 132 -7.03 1.84 1.39
N GLU A 133 -7.26 1.80 2.71
CA GLU A 133 -7.04 0.60 3.51
C GLU A 133 -8.29 -0.27 3.49
N PHE A 134 -8.14 -1.49 2.98
CA PHE A 134 -9.16 -2.51 2.94
C PHE A 134 -8.94 -3.51 4.08
N TRP A 135 -9.99 -3.74 4.85
CA TRP A 135 -10.04 -4.72 5.92
C TRP A 135 -10.96 -5.87 5.51
N HIS A 136 -10.49 -7.11 5.56
CA HIS A 136 -11.27 -8.26 5.09
C HIS A 136 -12.41 -8.63 6.05
N ASN A 137 -12.33 -8.23 7.31
CA ASN A 137 -13.26 -8.57 8.38
C ASN A 137 -13.88 -7.35 9.07
N ASP A 138 -13.65 -6.15 8.52
CA ASP A 138 -14.18 -4.89 9.04
C ASP A 138 -14.73 -4.05 7.87
N ALA A 139 -15.80 -3.32 8.13
CA ALA A 139 -16.46 -2.46 7.15
C ALA A 139 -15.72 -1.13 6.94
N ASP A 140 -14.77 -0.75 7.79
CA ASP A 140 -14.01 0.50 7.65
C ASP A 140 -13.27 0.59 6.30
N ARG A 141 -13.35 1.75 5.64
CA ARG A 141 -12.74 2.06 4.33
C ARG A 141 -12.01 3.40 4.41
N HIS A 142 -10.91 3.43 5.14
CA HIS A 142 -10.10 4.64 5.31
C HIS A 142 -9.39 5.02 4.00
N ILE A 143 -9.68 6.21 3.47
CA ILE A 143 -8.84 6.82 2.43
C ILE A 143 -7.67 7.49 3.16
N TYR A 144 -6.47 6.92 3.09
CA TYR A 144 -5.29 7.51 3.74
C TYR A 144 -4.58 8.55 2.86
N PHE A 145 -4.63 8.37 1.54
CA PHE A 145 -3.91 9.23 0.62
C PHE A 145 -4.80 9.54 -0.58
N ASP A 146 -4.92 10.81 -0.95
CA ASP A 146 -5.62 11.21 -2.17
C ASP A 146 -4.89 10.81 -3.46
N SER A 147 -3.64 10.34 -3.37
CA SER A 147 -2.86 9.87 -4.51
C SER A 147 -1.76 8.90 -4.10
N PHE A 148 -1.45 7.95 -4.98
CA PHE A 148 -0.29 7.05 -4.81
C PHE A 148 1.04 7.81 -4.64
N SER A 149 1.19 8.94 -5.35
CA SER A 149 2.35 9.83 -5.21
C SER A 149 2.51 10.40 -3.79
N LYS A 150 1.40 10.71 -3.09
CA LYS A 150 1.46 11.17 -1.69
C LYS A 150 1.78 10.04 -0.73
N TRP A 151 1.28 8.82 -0.98
CA TRP A 151 1.72 7.64 -0.24
C TRP A 151 3.25 7.47 -0.36
N LEU A 152 3.78 7.44 -1.58
CA LEU A 152 5.22 7.29 -1.81
C LEU A 152 6.04 8.41 -1.16
N LYS A 153 5.57 9.66 -1.28
CA LYS A 153 6.22 10.82 -0.66
C LYS A 153 6.24 10.72 0.87
N THR A 154 5.20 10.17 1.48
CA THR A 154 5.12 9.93 2.93
C THR A 154 6.16 8.91 3.36
N ILE A 155 6.27 7.78 2.67
CA ILE A 155 7.30 6.76 2.94
C ILE A 155 8.70 7.37 2.85
N VAL A 156 9.01 8.06 1.75
CA VAL A 156 10.33 8.70 1.55
C VAL A 156 10.64 9.68 2.67
N LEU A 157 9.70 10.57 3.01
CA LEU A 157 9.90 11.57 4.05
C LEU A 157 10.07 10.94 5.44
N ALA A 158 9.35 9.87 5.74
CA ALA A 158 9.49 9.15 7.00
C ALA A 158 10.90 8.57 7.13
N ILE A 159 11.41 7.87 6.12
CA ILE A 159 12.75 7.27 6.13
C ILE A 159 13.84 8.35 6.21
N GLU A 160 13.66 9.50 5.54
CA GLU A 160 14.56 10.65 5.65
C GLU A 160 14.61 11.24 7.06
N ARG A 161 13.48 11.19 7.78
CA ARG A 161 13.37 11.63 9.18
C ARG A 161 13.83 10.58 10.19
N GLY A 162 14.28 9.42 9.72
CA GLY A 162 14.84 8.37 10.57
C GLY A 162 13.87 7.25 10.92
N TYR A 163 12.76 7.10 10.20
CA TYR A 163 11.93 5.90 10.29
C TYR A 163 12.78 4.66 9.98
N GLN A 164 12.64 3.61 10.78
CA GLN A 164 13.40 2.34 10.71
C GLN A 164 12.49 1.11 10.58
N ASN A 165 11.18 1.29 10.70
CA ASN A 165 10.19 0.22 10.73
C ASN A 165 10.48 -0.82 11.84
N TYR A 166 10.64 -0.36 13.08
CA TYR A 166 10.89 -1.21 14.24
C TYR A 166 9.65 -2.06 14.59
N SER A 167 9.50 -3.20 13.91
CA SER A 167 8.52 -4.23 14.24
C SER A 167 9.11 -5.25 15.23
N GLY A 168 9.39 -4.83 16.46
CA GLY A 168 9.78 -5.76 17.51
C GLY A 168 8.69 -6.81 17.73
N ASN A 169 9.03 -8.10 17.77
CA ASN A 169 8.12 -9.14 18.24
C ASN A 169 7.86 -8.89 19.74
N TYR A 170 6.79 -8.18 20.06
CA TYR A 170 6.41 -7.83 21.44
C TYR A 170 5.85 -9.05 22.19
N ARG A 171 6.68 -10.07 22.36
CA ARG A 171 6.51 -11.08 23.42
C ARG A 171 7.17 -10.61 24.72
N GLY A 172 6.88 -9.36 25.11
CA GLY A 172 7.02 -8.83 26.47
C GLY A 172 8.42 -8.54 26.99
N LYS A 173 8.60 -7.28 27.46
CA LYS A 173 9.53 -6.80 28.51
C LYS A 173 10.86 -6.14 28.12
N ASP A 174 10.97 -5.57 26.93
CA ASP A 174 12.06 -4.62 26.66
C ASP A 174 11.50 -3.20 26.49
N ALA A 175 11.75 -2.36 27.49
CA ALA A 175 11.31 -0.96 27.48
C ALA A 175 12.03 -0.15 26.40
N GLU A 176 13.26 -0.52 26.03
CA GLU A 176 14.01 0.15 24.97
C GLU A 176 13.36 -0.11 23.61
N ALA A 177 13.02 -1.37 23.31
CA ALA A 177 12.35 -1.74 22.08
C ALA A 177 10.98 -1.05 21.93
N PHE A 178 10.22 -0.94 23.03
CA PHE A 178 8.95 -0.21 23.03
C PHE A 178 9.13 1.28 22.71
N ASN A 179 10.06 1.95 23.41
CA ASN A 179 10.34 3.37 23.17
C ASN A 179 10.81 3.64 21.74
N LEU A 180 11.62 2.75 21.16
CA LEU A 180 12.07 2.86 19.78
C LEU A 180 10.91 2.77 18.79
N ALA A 181 9.94 1.88 19.00
CA ALA A 181 8.78 1.79 18.11
C ALA A 181 7.76 2.91 18.30
N GLU A 182 7.60 3.44 19.52
CA GLU A 182 6.81 4.66 19.72
C GLU A 182 7.44 5.83 18.98
N GLU A 183 8.76 5.99 19.09
CA GLU A 183 9.49 7.04 18.36
C GLU A 183 9.39 6.86 16.84
N ASP A 184 9.51 5.62 16.36
CA ASP A 184 9.36 5.27 14.94
C ASP A 184 7.96 5.59 14.42
N SER A 185 6.93 5.24 15.20
CA SER A 185 5.53 5.56 14.90
C SER A 185 5.32 7.07 14.84
N ARG A 186 5.86 7.81 15.82
CA ARG A 186 5.79 9.28 15.85
C ARG A 186 6.46 9.93 14.64
N ILE A 187 7.60 9.40 14.19
CA ILE A 187 8.29 9.90 12.98
C ILE A 187 7.40 9.70 11.75
N PHE A 188 6.82 8.51 11.60
CA PHE A 188 5.91 8.21 10.49
C PHE A 188 4.67 9.09 10.51
N GLU A 189 3.99 9.19 11.65
CA GLU A 189 2.79 10.01 11.84
C GLU A 189 3.03 11.49 11.52
N GLN A 190 4.18 12.03 11.92
CA GLN A 190 4.56 13.41 11.57
C GLN A 190 4.81 13.59 10.07
N ALA A 191 5.50 12.65 9.42
CA ALA A 191 5.68 12.69 7.97
C ALA A 191 4.34 12.58 7.25
N TYR A 192 3.44 11.72 7.73
CA TYR A 192 2.10 11.55 7.20
C TYR A 192 1.27 12.84 7.32
N ALA A 193 1.22 13.45 8.50
CA ALA A 193 0.46 14.68 8.75
C ALA A 193 0.94 15.87 7.89
N ASP A 194 2.25 15.98 7.68
CA ASP A 194 2.85 17.05 6.86
C ASP A 194 2.51 16.92 5.36
N ILE A 195 2.31 15.69 4.87
CA ILE A 195 2.03 15.42 3.46
C ILE A 195 0.52 15.34 3.18
N ASN A 196 -0.26 14.85 4.14
CA ASN A 196 -1.66 14.47 3.99
C ASN A 196 -2.58 15.23 4.96
N PRO A 197 -2.57 16.58 4.96
CA PRO A 197 -3.47 17.34 5.82
C PRO A 197 -4.93 17.05 5.45
N GLY A 198 -5.76 16.73 6.45
CA GLY A 198 -7.17 16.40 6.27
C GLY A 198 -7.45 14.92 5.98
N PHE A 199 -6.44 14.06 6.02
CA PHE A 199 -6.57 12.60 5.88
C PHE A 199 -6.15 11.90 7.19
N PRO A 200 -6.65 10.68 7.48
CA PRO A 200 -7.52 9.88 6.62
C PRO A 200 -8.97 10.40 6.58
N LEU A 201 -9.66 10.15 5.47
CA LEU A 201 -11.11 10.24 5.40
C LEU A 201 -11.68 8.88 5.83
N ILE A 202 -12.66 8.91 6.73
CA ILE A 202 -13.25 7.72 7.33
C ILE A 202 -14.60 7.46 6.68
N HIS A 203 -14.73 6.26 6.11
CA HIS A 203 -15.93 5.74 5.47
C HIS A 203 -16.17 4.31 5.94
N THR A 204 -17.37 3.80 5.71
CA THR A 204 -17.71 2.39 5.94
C THR A 204 -18.37 1.78 4.70
N ALA A 205 -18.26 0.46 4.54
CA ALA A 205 -18.77 -0.28 3.39
C ALA A 205 -20.32 -0.24 3.26
N ASP A 206 -21.02 0.03 4.35
CA ASP A 206 -22.48 0.17 4.43
C ASP A 206 -22.98 1.59 4.07
N GLU A 207 -22.09 2.56 3.84
CA GLU A 207 -22.50 3.90 3.43
C GLU A 207 -23.25 3.88 2.09
N GLU A 208 -24.42 4.51 2.05
CA GLU A 208 -25.12 4.81 0.79
C GLU A 208 -24.33 5.88 0.01
N VAL A 209 -23.37 5.44 -0.80
CA VAL A 209 -22.63 6.32 -1.70
C VAL A 209 -23.50 6.61 -2.91
N SER A 210 -23.99 7.85 -3.04
CA SER A 210 -24.74 8.28 -4.22
C SER A 210 -23.86 8.27 -5.46
N GLY A 211 -24.20 7.47 -6.48
CA GLY A 211 -23.59 7.53 -7.81
C GLY A 211 -22.79 6.30 -8.27
N VAL A 212 -23.16 5.09 -7.81
CA VAL A 212 -22.71 3.82 -8.42
C VAL A 212 -23.34 3.64 -9.81
#